data_AF-A0A0M3JMA0-F1
#
_entry.id   AF-A0A0M3JMA0-F1
#
_cell.length_a   1.000
_cell.length_b   1.000
_cell.length_c   1.000
_cell.angle_alpha   90.00
_cell.angle_beta   90.00
_cell.angle_gamma   90.00
#
_symmetry.space_group_name_H-M   'P 1'
#
loop_
_entity.id
_entity.type
_entity.pdbx_description
1 polymer ?
#
loop_
_entity_poly.entity_id
_entity_poly.type
_entity_poly.pdbx_seq_one_letter_code
_entity_poly.pdbx_strand_id
1 'polypeptide(L)' 'MGVAMMMQQASLLAGANRAAPFDLIGLEGKIRKAKAEGRTVTVVNGSVYFDYQHVANVPPGMNLGT' A
#
# COMPACT_ATOMS: atom_id res chain seq x y z
N MET A 1 -11.13 -19.62 -19.68
CA MET A 1 -10.71 -18.25 -20.09
C MET A 1 -10.60 -17.27 -18.90
N GLY A 2 -11.51 -17.27 -17.91
CA GLY A 2 -11.45 -16.29 -16.80
C GLY A 2 -10.33 -16.50 -15.75
N VAL A 3 -9.99 -17.75 -15.43
CA VAL A 3 -8.99 -18.07 -14.39
C VAL A 3 -7.57 -17.68 -14.82
N ALA A 4 -7.24 -17.86 -16.10
CA ALA A 4 -5.93 -17.47 -16.65
C ALA A 4 -5.73 -15.95 -16.60
N MET A 5 -6.78 -15.15 -16.88
CA MET A 5 -6.74 -13.69 -16.74
C MET A 5 -6.61 -13.25 -15.28
N MET A 6 -7.32 -13.89 -14.35
CA MET A 6 -7.15 -13.59 -12.92
C MET A 6 -5.75 -13.90 -12.42
N MET A 7 -5.17 -15.04 -12.83
CA MET A 7 -3.80 -15.41 -12.46
C MET A 7 -2.77 -14.47 -13.07
N GLN A 8 -2.98 -14.00 -14.31
CA GLN A 8 -2.09 -13.04 -14.95
C GLN A 8 -2.17 -11.67 -14.26
N GLN A 9 -3.36 -11.21 -13.85
CA GLN A 9 -3.51 -9.99 -13.06
C GLN A 9 -2.94 -10.13 -11.65
N ALA A 10 -3.15 -11.27 -10.98
CA ALA A 10 -2.55 -11.56 -9.68
C ALA A 10 -1.01 -11.63 -9.77
N SER A 11 -0.48 -12.20 -10.85
CA SER A 11 0.96 -12.26 -11.12
C SER A 11 1.54 -10.89 -11.48
N LEU A 12 0.79 -10.06 -12.20
CA LEU A 12 1.15 -8.66 -12.45
C LEU A 12 1.12 -7.84 -11.16
N LEU A 13 0.16 -8.05 -10.27
CA LEU A 13 0.13 -7.41 -8.95
C LEU A 13 1.29 -7.89 -8.06
N ALA A 14 1.60 -9.18 -8.09
CA ALA A 14 2.73 -9.78 -7.36
C ALA A 14 4.10 -9.38 -7.95
N GLY A 15 4.18 -9.18 -9.27
CA GLY A 15 5.39 -8.81 -10.00
C GLY A 15 5.63 -7.30 -10.11
N ALA A 16 4.58 -6.47 -10.10
CA ALA A 16 4.69 -5.01 -10.05
C ALA A 16 5.35 -4.51 -8.78
N ASN A 17 5.36 -5.33 -7.73
CA ASN A 17 6.03 -5.06 -6.46
C ASN A 17 7.56 -5.25 -6.52
N ARG A 18 8.15 -5.52 -7.70
CA ARG A 18 9.60 -5.74 -7.87
C ARG A 18 10.34 -4.67 -8.67
N ALA A 19 9.67 -3.65 -9.20
CA ALA A 19 10.28 -2.79 -10.23
C ALA A 19 10.48 -1.30 -9.87
N ALA A 20 9.91 -0.79 -8.77
CA ALA A 20 10.11 0.59 -8.35
C ALA A 20 10.60 0.66 -6.90
N PRO A 21 11.54 1.56 -6.56
CA PRO A 21 11.82 1.88 -5.17
C PRO A 21 10.52 2.25 -4.48
N PHE A 22 10.22 1.61 -3.36
CA PHE A 22 9.07 2.00 -2.57
C PHE A 22 9.26 3.42 -2.05
N ASP A 23 8.37 4.32 -2.42
CA ASP A 23 8.42 5.73 -2.00
C ASP A 23 7.90 5.89 -0.57
N LEU A 24 8.78 5.58 0.39
CA LEU A 24 8.49 5.70 1.82
C LEU A 24 8.18 7.16 2.20
N ILE A 25 8.95 8.12 1.66
CA ILE A 25 8.81 9.55 1.98
C ILE A 25 7.45 10.06 1.51
N GLY A 26 7.03 9.71 0.30
CA GLY A 26 5.71 10.07 -0.22
C GLY A 26 4.57 9.44 0.57
N LEU A 27 4.74 8.19 1.03
CA LEU A 27 3.74 7.54 1.89
C LEU A 27 3.66 8.20 3.28
N GLU A 28 4.78 8.52 3.92
CA GLU A 28 4.80 9.23 5.20
C GLU A 28 4.13 10.60 5.10
N GLY A 29 4.37 11.34 4.01
CA GLY A 29 3.71 12.62 3.74
C GLY A 29 2.19 12.47 3.62
N LYS A 30 1.72 11.43 2.93
CA LYS A 30 0.29 11.09 2.82
C LYS A 30 -0.32 10.74 4.18
N ILE A 31 0.37 9.93 4.99
CA ILE A 31 -0.05 9.56 6.34
C ILE A 31 -0.19 10.81 7.22
N ARG A 32 0.83 11.69 7.23
CA ARG A 32 0.82 12.92 8.02
C ARG A 32 -0.33 13.83 7.62
N LYS A 33 -0.55 14.02 6.32
CA LYS A 33 -1.68 14.80 5.80
C LYS A 33 -3.01 14.20 6.24
N ALA A 34 -3.21 12.90 6.05
CA ALA A 34 -4.44 12.21 6.45
C ALA A 34 -4.73 12.36 7.95
N LYS A 35 -3.71 12.18 8.81
CA LYS A 35 -3.83 12.41 10.26
C LYS A 35 -4.19 13.87 10.57
N ALA A 36 -3.57 14.84 9.90
CA ALA A 36 -3.87 16.26 10.09
C ALA A 36 -5.29 16.65 9.65
N GLU A 37 -5.84 15.95 8.67
CA GLU A 37 -7.24 16.07 8.21
C GLU A 37 -8.24 15.32 9.11
N GLY A 38 -7.79 14.65 10.17
CA GLY A 38 -8.64 13.86 11.06
C GLY A 38 -9.12 12.53 10.47
N ARG A 39 -8.48 12.05 9.40
CA ARG A 39 -8.83 10.79 8.74
C ARG A 39 -8.32 9.59 9.53
N THR A 40 -9.03 8.48 9.44
CA THR A 40 -8.61 7.24 10.10
C THR A 40 -7.50 6.57 9.30
N VAL A 41 -6.30 6.43 9.87
CA VAL A 41 -5.21 5.67 9.27
C VAL A 41 -5.11 4.30 9.94
N THR A 42 -5.28 3.23 9.16
CA THR A 42 -5.18 1.84 9.63
C THR A 42 -4.05 1.13 8.89
N VAL A 43 -3.22 0.39 9.63
CA VAL A 43 -2.22 -0.50 9.06
C VAL A 43 -2.55 -1.92 9.49
N VAL A 44 -2.81 -2.80 8.52
CA VAL A 44 -3.13 -4.20 8.79
C VAL A 44 -2.52 -5.09 7.71
N ASN A 45 -1.85 -6.16 8.12
CA ASN A 45 -1.20 -7.13 7.23
C ASN A 45 -0.26 -6.50 6.18
N GLY A 46 0.44 -5.43 6.53
CA GLY A 46 1.32 -4.71 5.60
C GLY A 46 0.58 -3.82 4.61
N SER A 47 -0.72 -3.62 4.75
CA SER A 47 -1.51 -2.70 3.92
C SER A 47 -1.92 -1.47 4.71
N VAL A 48 -1.84 -0.30 4.08
CA VAL A 48 -2.23 1.00 4.65
C VAL A 48 -3.57 1.41 4.08
N TYR A 49 -4.48 1.79 4.96
CA TYR A 49 -5.82 2.24 4.63
C TYR A 49 -6.10 3.61 5.22
N PHE A 50 -6.73 4.49 4.45
CA PHE A 50 -7.31 5.74 4.95
C PHE A 50 -8.83 5.67 4.83
N ASP A 51 -9.55 5.83 5.95
CA ASP A 51 -11.01 5.68 6.02
C ASP A 51 -11.49 4.39 5.35
N TYR A 52 -10.80 3.29 5.64
CA TYR A 52 -11.05 1.95 5.10
C TYR A 52 -10.77 1.78 3.59
N GLN A 53 -10.24 2.80 2.91
CA GLN A 53 -9.78 2.70 1.52
C GLN A 53 -8.30 2.36 1.44
N HIS A 54 -7.94 1.37 0.63
CA HIS A 54 -6.55 0.93 0.44
C HIS A 54 -5.72 2.02 -0.27
N VAL A 55 -4.52 2.30 0.26
CA VAL A 55 -3.63 3.37 -0.24
C VAL A 55 -2.28 2.82 -0.68
N ALA A 56 -1.72 1.85 0.05
CA ALA A 56 -0.41 1.28 -0.24
C ALA A 56 -0.23 -0.09 0.41
N ASN A 57 0.71 -0.86 -0.14
CA ASN A 57 1.28 -2.05 0.50
C ASN A 57 2.70 -1.72 0.93
N VAL A 58 3.03 -1.98 2.18
CA VAL A 58 4.30 -1.69 2.83
C VAL A 58 5.15 -2.97 2.77
N PRO A 59 6.26 -2.95 2.03
CA PRO A 59 7.18 -4.06 2.02
C PRO A 59 7.63 -4.49 3.42
N PRO A 60 7.93 -5.79 3.61
CA PRO A 60 8.41 -6.31 4.89
C PRO A 60 9.66 -5.55 5.38
N GLY A 61 9.73 -5.30 6.69
CA GLY A 61 10.89 -4.69 7.34
C GLY A 61 10.96 -3.16 7.27
N MET A 62 9.99 -2.48 6.63
CA MET A 62 9.90 -1.03 6.70
C MET A 62 9.15 -0.53 7.92
N ASN A 63 9.65 0.56 8.51
CA ASN A 63 9.04 1.27 9.61
C ASN A 63 8.37 2.54 9.07
N LEU A 64 7.08 2.74 9.41
CA LEU A 64 6.28 3.87 8.92
C LEU A 64 6.29 5.08 9.86
N GLY A 65 7.15 5.10 10.89
CA GLY A 65 7.30 6.24 11.80
C GLY A 65 5.98 6.69 12.44
N THR A 66 5.05 5.76 12.66
CA THR A 66 3.66 6.05 13.07
C THR A 66 3.54 6.61 14.46
#